data_AF-A0A2V6G3Z1-F1
#
_entry.id   AF-A0A2V6G3Z1-F1
#
_cell.length_a   1.000
_cell.length_b   1.000
_cell.length_c   1.000
_cell.angle_alpha   90.00
_cell.angle_beta   90.00
_cell.angle_gamma   90.00
#
_symmetry.space_group_name_H-M   'P 1'
#
loop_
_entity.id
_entity.type
_entity.pdbx_description
1 polymer ?
#
loop_
_entity_poly.entity_id
_entity_poly.type
_entity_poly.pdbx_seq_one_letter_code
_entity_poly.pdbx_strand_id
1 'polypeptide(L)'
;MDKKSNLNLSTKFNFVSDADIIGGNSGSPVVNKANEFIGIIFDGNIQSLVLDCIFSDKQARAVSVDSAAISEALRKIYDANALVDELEGAK
;
A
#
# COMPACT_ATOMS: atom_id res chain seq x y z
N MET A 1 1.57 -21.81 6.17
CA MET A 1 0.14 -21.46 6.04
C MET A 1 -0.49 -21.19 7.41
N ASP A 2 0.33 -21.00 8.44
CA ASP A 2 -0.05 -21.41 9.81
C ASP A 2 -0.78 -20.30 10.57
N LYS A 3 -0.76 -19.07 10.04
CA LYS A 3 -1.48 -17.91 10.58
C LYS A 3 -2.69 -17.50 9.73
N LYS A 4 -3.07 -18.29 8.71
CA LYS A 4 -4.20 -17.97 7.83
C LYS A 4 -5.52 -17.83 8.59
N SER A 5 -5.74 -18.65 9.63
CA SER A 5 -6.92 -18.58 10.49
C SER A 5 -7.05 -17.27 11.26
N ASN A 6 -5.94 -16.55 11.44
CA ASN A 6 -5.89 -15.32 12.22
C ASN A 6 -6.12 -14.07 11.37
N LEU A 7 -6.16 -14.23 10.04
CA LEU A 7 -6.34 -13.14 9.09
C LEU A 7 -7.81 -12.88 8.82
N ASN A 8 -8.19 -11.61 8.84
CA ASN A 8 -9.42 -11.16 8.21
C ASN A 8 -9.24 -11.12 6.68
N LEU A 9 -9.73 -12.15 5.99
CA LEU A 9 -9.62 -12.28 4.53
C LEU A 9 -10.43 -11.23 3.75
N SER A 10 -11.25 -10.42 4.42
CA SER A 10 -11.95 -9.29 3.81
C SER A 10 -11.15 -7.98 3.80
N THR A 11 -10.04 -7.92 4.54
CA THR A 11 -9.14 -6.76 4.58
C THR A 11 -8.63 -6.45 3.18
N LYS A 12 -8.74 -5.18 2.76
CA LYS A 12 -8.22 -4.71 1.48
C LYS A 12 -6.70 -4.86 1.48
N PHE A 13 -6.17 -5.50 0.45
CA PHE A 13 -4.74 -5.81 0.38
C PHE A 13 -3.97 -4.73 -0.38
N ASN A 14 -4.37 -4.51 -1.63
CA ASN A 14 -3.79 -3.51 -2.51
C ASN A 14 -4.90 -2.67 -3.13
N PHE A 15 -4.53 -1.49 -3.61
CA PHE A 15 -5.37 -0.65 -4.45
C PHE A 15 -4.55 -0.04 -5.60
N VAL A 16 -5.26 0.51 -6.57
CA VAL A 16 -4.67 1.18 -7.73
C VAL A 16 -5.13 2.63 -7.80
N SER A 17 -4.27 3.50 -8.31
CA SER A 17 -4.57 4.91 -8.55
C SER A 17 -3.99 5.38 -9.89
N ASP A 18 -4.39 6.56 -10.35
CA ASP A 18 -3.87 7.25 -11.53
C ASP A 18 -2.63 8.09 -11.23
N ALA A 19 -2.03 7.95 -10.03
CA ALA A 19 -0.77 8.60 -9.70
C ALA A 19 0.33 8.19 -10.69
N ASP A 20 1.08 9.18 -11.16
CA ASP A 20 2.20 8.99 -12.08
C ASP A 20 3.45 8.59 -11.30
N ILE A 21 3.99 7.40 -11.59
CA ILE A 21 5.15 6.85 -10.89
C ILE A 21 6.12 6.21 -11.87
N ILE A 22 7.38 6.26 -11.50
CA ILE A 22 8.50 5.56 -12.14
C ILE A 22 9.43 4.94 -11.09
N GLY A 23 10.51 4.30 -11.54
CA GLY A 23 11.57 3.81 -10.67
C GLY A 23 12.04 4.89 -9.68
N GLY A 24 12.11 4.53 -8.40
CA GLY A 24 12.44 5.44 -7.29
C GLY A 24 11.25 5.87 -6.43
N ASN A 25 10.00 5.62 -6.86
CA ASN A 25 8.81 5.91 -6.06
C ASN A 25 8.39 4.78 -5.11
N SER A 26 9.04 3.62 -5.16
CA SER A 26 8.78 2.53 -4.21
C SER A 26 9.08 3.01 -2.79
N GLY A 27 8.09 2.85 -1.90
CA GLY A 27 8.15 3.37 -0.52
C GLY A 27 7.46 4.73 -0.33
N SER A 28 7.03 5.40 -1.40
CA SER A 28 6.30 6.68 -1.29
C SER A 28 4.97 6.51 -0.54
N PRO A 29 4.64 7.38 0.41
CA PRO A 29 3.36 7.34 1.12
C PRO A 29 2.23 7.81 0.21
N VAL A 30 1.09 7.14 0.28
CA VAL A 30 -0.17 7.57 -0.33
C VAL A 30 -1.03 8.22 0.74
N VAL A 31 -1.56 9.40 0.43
CA VAL A 31 -2.43 10.16 1.34
C VAL A 31 -3.80 10.41 0.73
N ASN A 32 -4.84 10.46 1.58
CA ASN A 32 -6.18 10.84 1.17
C ASN A 32 -6.38 12.38 1.19
N LYS A 33 -7.60 12.85 0.90
CA LYS A 33 -7.94 14.29 0.88
C LYS A 33 -7.79 15.00 2.24
N ALA A 34 -7.76 14.25 3.33
CA ALA A 34 -7.54 14.77 4.69
C ALA A 34 -6.06 14.72 5.10
N ASN A 35 -5.15 14.36 4.18
CA ASN A 35 -3.72 14.13 4.44
C ASN A 35 -3.42 12.95 5.37
N GLU A 36 -4.35 12.00 5.48
CA GLU A 36 -4.14 10.78 6.25
C GLU A 36 -3.43 9.74 5.39
N PHE A 37 -2.50 8.99 6.00
CA PHE A 37 -1.80 7.88 5.36
C PHE A 37 -2.77 6.73 5.05
N ILE A 38 -2.82 6.29 3.80
CA ILE A 38 -3.70 5.20 3.36
C ILE A 38 -2.97 4.04 2.68
N GLY A 39 -1.68 4.17 2.40
CA GLY A 39 -0.91 3.10 1.77
C GLY A 39 0.49 3.49 1.34
N ILE A 40 1.20 2.53 0.73
CA ILE A 40 2.57 2.70 0.25
C ILE A 40 2.66 2.22 -1.19
N ILE A 41 3.21 3.05 -2.07
CA ILE A 41 3.49 2.67 -3.46
C ILE A 41 4.59 1.60 -3.48
N PHE A 42 4.37 0.52 -4.22
CA PHE A 42 5.40 -0.50 -4.42
C PHE A 42 5.65 -0.84 -5.89
N ASP A 43 4.67 -0.64 -6.79
CA ASP A 43 4.81 -0.99 -8.20
C ASP A 43 3.80 -0.23 -9.08
N GLY A 44 3.86 -0.44 -10.40
CA GLY A 44 2.85 -0.06 -11.38
C GLY A 44 2.31 -1.27 -12.16
N ASN A 45 1.22 -1.10 -12.90
CA ASN A 45 0.75 -2.15 -13.81
C ASN A 45 1.60 -2.24 -15.10
N ILE A 46 1.41 -3.28 -15.92
CA ILE A 46 2.24 -3.49 -17.14
C ILE A 46 2.25 -2.29 -18.10
N GLN A 47 1.17 -1.50 -18.14
CA GLN A 47 1.09 -0.30 -18.97
C GLN A 47 1.95 0.87 -18.46
N SER A 48 2.46 0.82 -17.23
CA SER A 48 3.33 1.86 -16.67
C SER A 48 4.80 1.73 -17.10
N LEU A 49 5.19 0.65 -17.78
CA LEU A 49 6.59 0.38 -18.17
C LEU A 49 7.19 1.45 -19.10
N VAL A 50 6.36 2.26 -19.77
CA VAL A 50 6.80 3.32 -20.68
C VAL A 50 6.90 4.70 -20.01
N LEU A 51 6.49 4.83 -18.74
CA LEU A 51 6.36 6.12 -18.07
C LEU A 51 7.69 6.83 -17.81
N ASP A 52 8.81 6.09 -17.84
CA ASP A 52 10.16 6.68 -17.84
C ASP A 52 10.41 7.61 -19.03
N CYS A 53 9.66 7.43 -20.12
CA CYS A 53 9.81 8.18 -21.36
C CYS A 53 8.59 9.04 -21.71
N ILE A 54 7.36 8.56 -21.41
CA ILE A 54 6.11 9.21 -21.83
C ILE A 54 5.05 9.06 -20.76
N PHE A 55 4.42 10.17 -20.36
CA PHE A 55 3.25 10.17 -19.49
C PHE A 55 1.98 9.63 -20.19
N SER A 56 1.17 8.83 -19.49
CA SER A 56 -0.13 8.33 -19.96
C SER A 56 -1.10 8.09 -18.80
N ASP A 57 -2.24 8.78 -18.80
CA ASP A 57 -3.30 8.67 -17.78
C ASP A 57 -4.35 7.57 -18.11
N LYS A 58 -4.35 7.08 -19.35
CA LYS A 58 -5.42 6.20 -19.85
C LYS A 58 -5.44 4.83 -19.20
N GLN A 59 -4.30 4.15 -19.14
CA GLN A 59 -4.20 2.75 -18.71
C GLN A 59 -3.17 2.52 -17.61
N ALA A 60 -2.13 3.34 -17.51
CA ALA A 60 -1.11 3.16 -16.49
C ALA A 60 -1.69 3.46 -15.10
N ARG A 61 -1.35 2.62 -14.11
CA ARG A 61 -1.81 2.76 -12.73
C ARG A 61 -0.68 2.49 -11.77
N ALA A 62 -0.54 3.35 -10.77
CA ALA A 62 0.26 3.05 -9.59
C ALA A 62 -0.45 1.99 -8.73
N VAL A 63 0.32 1.05 -8.21
CA VAL A 63 -0.13 -0.02 -7.31
C VAL A 63 0.44 0.24 -5.93
N SER A 64 -0.42 0.20 -4.93
CA SER A 64 -0.07 0.46 -3.54
C SER A 64 -0.61 -0.64 -2.64
N VAL A 65 0.11 -0.94 -1.57
CA VAL A 65 -0.41 -1.75 -0.47
C VAL A 65 -1.27 -0.85 0.42
N ASP A 66 -2.42 -1.37 0.84
CA ASP A 66 -3.34 -0.67 1.72
C ASP A 66 -2.81 -0.66 3.16
N SER A 67 -2.92 0.49 3.83
CA SER A 67 -2.57 0.64 5.25
C SER A 67 -3.24 -0.43 6.15
N ALA A 68 -4.47 -0.83 5.83
CA ALA A 68 -5.18 -1.87 6.58
C ALA A 68 -4.48 -3.23 6.48
N ALA A 69 -3.92 -3.58 5.31
CA ALA A 69 -3.16 -4.81 5.16
C ALA A 69 -1.79 -4.75 5.83
N ILE A 70 -1.16 -3.57 5.87
CA ILE A 70 0.07 -3.37 6.64
C ILE A 70 -0.20 -3.65 8.13
N SER A 71 -1.20 -3.00 8.73
CA SER A 71 -1.56 -3.22 10.14
C SER A 71 -1.98 -4.66 10.41
N GLU A 72 -2.81 -5.27 9.56
CA GLU A 72 -3.24 -6.66 9.71
C GLU A 72 -2.06 -7.64 9.67
N ALA A 73 -1.13 -7.47 8.72
CA ALA A 73 0.06 -8.30 8.64
C ALA A 73 0.95 -8.13 9.87
N LEU A 74 1.22 -6.88 10.29
CA LEU A 74 2.03 -6.60 11.46
C LEU A 74 1.43 -7.21 12.74
N ARG A 75 0.12 -7.08 12.96
CA ARG A 75 -0.55 -7.64 14.15
C ARG A 75 -0.73 -9.15 14.09
N LYS A 76 -1.17 -9.71 12.96
CA LYS A 76 -1.63 -11.11 12.86
C LYS A 76 -0.58 -12.08 12.33
N ILE A 77 0.42 -11.60 11.58
CA ILE A 77 1.47 -12.44 10.99
C ILE A 77 2.77 -12.26 11.76
N TYR A 78 3.19 -11.01 11.98
CA TYR A 78 4.51 -10.69 12.53
C TYR A 78 4.55 -10.45 14.04
N ASP A 79 3.40 -10.47 14.72
CA ASP A 79 3.26 -10.25 16.17
C ASP A 79 3.85 -8.90 16.65
N ALA A 80 3.91 -7.89 15.76
CA ALA A 80 4.53 -6.60 15.98
C ALA A 80 3.57 -5.57 16.61
N ASN A 81 2.81 -5.98 17.65
CA ASN A 81 1.74 -5.16 18.22
C ASN A 81 2.21 -3.78 18.70
N ALA A 82 3.34 -3.71 19.41
CA ALA A 82 3.88 -2.46 19.94
C ALA A 82 4.18 -1.43 18.83
N LEU A 83 4.64 -1.87 17.66
CA LEU A 83 4.88 -0.98 16.52
C LEU A 83 3.58 -0.43 15.95
N VAL A 84 2.55 -1.28 15.86
CA VAL A 84 1.24 -0.83 15.34
C VAL A 84 0.57 0.13 16.33
N ASP A 85 0.72 -0.11 17.63
CA ASP A 85 0.23 0.79 18.67
C ASP A 85 0.92 2.17 18.60
N GLU A 86 2.24 2.20 18.35
CA GLU A 86 3.00 3.44 18.10
C GLU A 86 2.48 4.18 16.85
N LEU A 87 2.29 3.46 15.74
CA LEU A 87 1.82 4.04 14.47
C LEU A 87 0.39 4.59 14.54
N GLU A 88 -0.50 3.93 15.28
CA GLU A 88 -1.90 4.34 15.46
C GLU A 88 -2.07 5.41 16.56
N GLY A 89 -0.98 5.77 17.25
CA GLY A 89 -1.02 6.73 18.36
C GLY A 89 -1.79 6.22 19.57
N ALA A 90 -1.99 4.90 19.68
CA ALA A 90 -2.58 4.26 20.84
C ALA A 90 -1.54 4.25 21.98
N LYS A 91 -1.87 4.91 23.09
CA LYS A 91 -1.13 4.82 24.36
C LYS A 91 -1.79 3.82 25.29
#